data_AF-A0A9B0T675-F1
#
_entry.id   AF-A0A9B0T675-F1
#
_cell.length_a   1.000
_cell.length_b   1.000
_cell.length_c   1.000
_cell.angle_alpha   90.00
_cell.angle_beta   90.00
_cell.angle_gamma   90.00
#
_symmetry.space_group_name_H-M   'P 1'
#
loop_
_entity.id
_entity.type
_entity.pdbx_description
1 polymer ?
#
loop_
_entity_poly.entity_id
_entity_poly.type
_entity_poly.pdbx_seq_one_letter_code
_entity_poly.pdbx_strand_id
1 'polypeptide(L)'
;MPTANPWDPASTPNAAGLLLGHFVTSGLVTQEMLNIPKKSPSCFVNFSRVQKITNTQAEIYQKNLEIELLKLEKDTADVIHPFFLAEKCHILQSMNNHLEAVLKEKRSLRQRLLKPICLENLPIEAVYHKYMVHLLELAVNFIEKLESHLETIRNIPHLDANLKNLSKALAKMDILVTETEELAENILKWREQQKEVSSCIPKILAEENYLYKHDIITSCPNC
;
A
#
# COMPACT_ATOMS: atom_id res chain seq x y z
N MET A 1 31.43 -99.98 -36.27
CA MET A 1 30.54 -100.86 -35.49
C MET A 1 29.46 -99.98 -34.89
N PRO A 2 28.23 -99.94 -35.46
CA PRO A 2 27.16 -99.09 -34.96
C PRO A 2 26.57 -99.70 -33.68
N THR A 3 26.60 -98.93 -32.60
CA THR A 3 25.95 -99.23 -31.32
C THR A 3 24.43 -99.30 -31.53
N ALA A 4 23.83 -100.45 -31.23
CA ALA A 4 22.41 -100.71 -31.37
C ALA A 4 21.57 -99.67 -30.61
N ASN A 5 20.54 -99.17 -31.27
CA ASN A 5 19.60 -98.19 -30.71
C ASN A 5 18.85 -98.82 -29.51
N PRO A 6 18.89 -98.21 -28.31
CA PRO A 6 18.16 -98.71 -27.13
C PRO A 6 16.63 -98.74 -27.28
N TRP A 7 16.09 -98.11 -28.33
CA TRP A 7 14.66 -97.96 -28.58
C TRP A 7 14.12 -98.80 -29.74
N ASP A 8 14.92 -99.75 -30.24
CA ASP A 8 14.44 -100.68 -31.26
C ASP A 8 13.53 -101.75 -30.62
N PRO A 9 12.24 -101.87 -31.01
CA PRO A 9 11.31 -102.82 -30.40
C PRO A 9 11.68 -104.29 -30.63
N ALA A 10 12.69 -104.57 -31.46
CA ALA A 10 13.10 -105.90 -31.86
C ALA A 10 14.00 -106.63 -30.85
N SER A 11 13.78 -106.44 -29.54
CA SER A 11 14.48 -107.21 -28.50
C SER A 11 13.58 -108.31 -27.96
N THR A 12 14.10 -109.55 -28.01
CA THR A 12 13.51 -110.77 -27.44
C THR A 12 12.77 -110.50 -26.13
N PRO A 13 11.58 -111.10 -25.90
CA PRO A 13 10.76 -110.77 -24.75
C PRO A 13 11.55 -110.98 -23.45
N ASN A 14 11.79 -109.86 -22.75
CA ASN A 14 12.36 -109.82 -21.40
C ASN A 14 11.54 -110.76 -20.48
N ALA A 15 12.20 -111.42 -19.52
CA ALA A 15 11.54 -112.27 -18.51
C ALA A 15 10.33 -111.60 -17.85
N ALA A 16 10.37 -110.29 -17.63
CA ALA A 16 9.22 -109.52 -17.14
C ALA A 16 8.05 -109.48 -18.14
N GLY A 17 8.33 -109.35 -19.43
CA GLY A 17 7.33 -109.41 -20.49
C GLY A 17 6.69 -110.79 -20.64
N LEU A 18 7.45 -111.87 -20.43
CA LEU A 18 6.92 -113.24 -20.42
C LEU A 18 6.01 -113.49 -19.21
N LEU A 19 6.40 -113.03 -18.01
CA LEU A 19 5.56 -113.13 -16.81
C LEU A 19 4.26 -112.33 -16.92
N LEU A 20 4.34 -111.09 -17.44
CA LEU A 20 3.16 -110.27 -17.68
C LEU A 20 2.25 -110.91 -18.74
N GLY A 21 2.80 -111.47 -19.81
CA GLY A 21 2.05 -112.24 -20.80
C GLY A 21 1.33 -113.44 -20.18
N HIS A 22 2.00 -114.19 -19.30
CA HIS A 22 1.39 -115.31 -18.58
C HIS A 22 0.23 -114.85 -17.71
N PHE A 23 0.38 -113.76 -16.94
CA PHE A 23 -0.71 -113.22 -16.11
C PHE A 23 -1.89 -112.69 -16.91
N VAL A 24 -1.66 -112.18 -18.12
CA VAL A 24 -2.72 -111.82 -19.06
C VAL A 24 -3.45 -113.05 -19.58
N THR A 25 -2.73 -114.11 -19.95
CA THR A 25 -3.34 -115.36 -20.43
C THR A 25 -4.05 -116.15 -19.32
N SER A 26 -3.60 -116.08 -18.07
CA SER A 26 -4.25 -116.71 -16.92
C SER A 26 -5.48 -115.93 -16.42
N GLY A 27 -5.80 -114.78 -17.01
CA GLY A 27 -6.93 -113.93 -16.60
C GLY A 27 -6.74 -113.23 -15.24
N LEU A 28 -5.55 -113.32 -14.65
CA LEU A 28 -5.22 -112.69 -13.36
C LEU A 28 -5.08 -111.16 -13.51
N VAL A 29 -4.64 -110.70 -14.68
CA VAL A 29 -4.50 -109.29 -15.04
C VAL A 29 -5.10 -109.09 -16.42
N THR A 30 -6.02 -108.15 -16.61
CA THR A 30 -6.55 -107.85 -17.95
C THR A 30 -5.61 -106.90 -18.69
N GLN A 31 -5.58 -106.99 -20.02
CA GLN A 31 -4.82 -106.05 -20.87
C GLN A 31 -5.23 -104.59 -20.59
N GLU A 32 -6.50 -104.38 -20.24
CA GLU A 32 -7.02 -103.08 -19.82
C GLU A 32 -6.34 -102.55 -18.56
N MET A 33 -6.03 -103.41 -17.58
CA MET A 33 -5.32 -103.02 -16.34
C MET A 33 -3.86 -102.61 -16.60
N LEU A 34 -3.18 -103.27 -17.56
CA LEU A 34 -1.82 -102.88 -17.97
C LEU A 34 -1.81 -101.61 -18.83
N ASN A 35 -2.89 -101.37 -19.57
CA ASN A 35 -3.06 -100.20 -20.41
C ASN A 35 -3.53 -98.96 -19.62
N ILE A 36 -3.74 -99.04 -18.29
CA ILE A 36 -4.07 -97.85 -17.48
C ILE A 36 -2.80 -97.01 -17.34
N PRO A 37 -2.69 -95.84 -17.99
CA PRO A 37 -1.54 -94.98 -17.76
C PRO A 37 -1.60 -94.49 -16.32
N LYS A 38 -0.59 -94.83 -15.51
CA LYS A 38 -0.41 -94.21 -14.19
C LYS A 38 -0.28 -92.71 -14.44
N LYS A 39 -1.22 -91.90 -13.93
CA LYS A 39 -1.19 -90.42 -14.05
C LYS A 39 0.09 -89.90 -13.40
N SER A 40 1.17 -89.84 -14.16
CA SER A 40 2.38 -89.13 -13.79
C SER A 40 2.04 -87.65 -13.63
N PRO A 41 2.53 -86.95 -12.59
CA PRO A 41 2.36 -85.52 -12.51
C PRO A 41 2.89 -84.89 -13.81
N SER A 42 2.12 -83.96 -14.38
CA SER A 42 2.46 -83.33 -15.65
C SER A 42 3.85 -82.71 -15.59
N CYS A 43 4.77 -83.22 -16.41
CA CYS A 43 6.21 -82.90 -16.39
C CYS A 43 6.52 -81.39 -16.60
N PHE A 44 5.56 -80.64 -17.13
CA PHE A 44 5.73 -79.24 -17.57
C PHE A 44 5.17 -78.17 -16.62
N VAL A 45 4.68 -78.51 -15.43
CA VAL A 45 4.14 -77.51 -14.47
C VAL A 45 5.21 -76.50 -14.05
N ASN A 46 6.45 -76.96 -13.91
CA ASN A 46 7.57 -76.07 -13.61
C ASN A 46 7.87 -75.11 -14.75
N PHE A 47 7.77 -75.57 -16.00
CA PHE A 47 7.98 -74.72 -17.18
C PHE A 47 6.90 -73.64 -17.30
N SER A 48 5.62 -74.01 -17.14
CA SER A 48 4.53 -73.03 -17.19
C SER A 48 4.60 -72.02 -16.03
N ARG A 49 5.06 -72.43 -14.85
CA ARG A 49 5.32 -71.52 -13.72
C ARG A 49 6.47 -70.56 -14.02
N VAL A 50 7.60 -71.06 -14.51
CA VAL A 50 8.75 -70.22 -14.88
C VAL A 50 8.35 -69.23 -15.98
N GLN A 51 7.62 -69.67 -17.00
CA GLN A 51 7.12 -68.78 -18.06
C GLN A 51 6.24 -67.65 -17.50
N LYS A 52 5.33 -67.95 -16.57
CA LYS A 52 4.50 -66.93 -15.91
C LYS A 52 5.35 -65.94 -15.12
N ILE A 53 6.34 -66.41 -14.36
CA ILE A 53 7.26 -65.54 -13.61
C ILE A 53 8.02 -64.62 -14.56
N THR A 54 8.58 -65.15 -15.65
CA THR A 54 9.29 -64.35 -16.65
C THR A 54 8.40 -63.30 -17.29
N ASN A 55 7.15 -63.67 -17.64
CA ASN A 55 6.19 -62.73 -18.20
C ASN A 55 5.85 -61.60 -17.20
N THR A 56 5.54 -61.95 -15.94
CA THR A 56 5.28 -60.95 -14.88
C THR A 56 6.50 -60.07 -14.63
N GLN A 57 7.71 -60.65 -14.65
CA GLN A 57 8.95 -59.89 -14.49
C GLN A 57 9.13 -58.87 -15.63
N ALA A 58 8.86 -59.26 -16.87
CA ALA A 58 8.92 -58.36 -18.02
C ALA A 58 7.90 -57.22 -17.91
N GLU A 59 6.68 -57.51 -17.44
CA GLU A 59 5.65 -56.50 -17.17
C GLU A 59 6.08 -55.53 -16.06
N ILE A 60 6.69 -56.02 -14.98
CA ILE A 60 7.25 -55.18 -13.92
C ILE A 60 8.33 -54.26 -14.49
N TYR A 61 9.26 -54.78 -15.30
CA TYR A 61 10.30 -53.96 -15.91
C TYR A 61 9.70 -52.88 -16.82
N GLN A 62 8.72 -53.24 -17.64
CA GLN A 62 8.02 -52.28 -18.49
C GLN A 62 7.35 -51.17 -17.67
N LYS A 63 6.66 -51.53 -16.58
CA LYS A 63 6.01 -50.56 -15.69
C LYS A 63 7.00 -49.68 -14.95
N ASN A 64 8.15 -50.22 -14.54
CA ASN A 64 9.21 -49.41 -13.93
C ASN A 64 9.75 -48.36 -14.91
N LEU A 65 9.96 -48.72 -16.18
CA LEU A 65 10.38 -47.78 -17.21
C LEU A 65 9.33 -46.68 -17.46
N GLU A 66 8.04 -47.05 -17.49
CA GLU A 66 6.93 -46.08 -17.61
C GLU A 66 6.93 -45.08 -16.43
N ILE A 67 7.18 -45.56 -15.22
CA ILE A 67 7.31 -44.70 -14.02
C ILE A 67 8.51 -43.77 -14.12
N GLU A 68 9.67 -44.26 -14.59
CA GLU A 68 10.86 -43.41 -14.77
C GLU A 68 10.62 -42.31 -15.81
N LEU A 69 9.95 -42.64 -16.91
CA LEU A 69 9.58 -41.67 -17.94
C LEU A 69 8.67 -40.58 -17.39
N LEU A 70 7.62 -40.96 -16.64
CA LEU A 70 6.69 -40.00 -16.03
C LEU A 70 7.37 -39.13 -14.97
N LYS A 71 8.31 -39.69 -14.20
CA LYS A 71 9.13 -38.90 -13.26
C LYS A 71 9.97 -37.87 -14.00
N LEU A 72 10.65 -38.28 -15.06
CA LEU A 72 11.47 -37.37 -15.87
C LEU A 72 10.64 -36.25 -16.50
N GLU A 73 9.45 -36.58 -17.02
CA GLU A 73 8.50 -35.60 -17.56
C GLU A 73 8.08 -34.60 -16.49
N LYS A 74 7.72 -35.07 -15.29
CA LYS A 74 7.37 -34.23 -14.15
C LYS A 74 8.53 -33.33 -13.73
N ASP A 75 9.73 -33.88 -13.60
CA ASP A 75 10.92 -33.16 -13.13
C ASP A 75 11.40 -32.11 -14.14
N THR A 76 11.06 -32.27 -15.42
CA THR A 76 11.42 -31.32 -16.50
C THR A 76 10.23 -30.48 -16.98
N ALA A 77 9.04 -30.65 -16.36
CA ALA A 77 7.82 -29.99 -16.79
C ALA A 77 7.93 -28.46 -16.75
N ASP A 78 8.66 -27.90 -15.78
CA ASP A 78 8.79 -26.46 -15.61
C ASP A 78 9.62 -25.76 -16.70
N VAL A 79 10.37 -26.53 -17.51
CA VAL A 79 11.18 -26.03 -18.64
C VAL A 79 10.59 -26.46 -19.99
N ILE A 80 9.96 -27.64 -20.07
CA ILE A 80 9.44 -28.19 -21.33
C ILE A 80 7.96 -27.87 -21.53
N HIS A 81 7.16 -27.86 -20.46
CA HIS A 81 5.72 -27.79 -20.61
C HIS A 81 5.26 -26.36 -20.92
N PRO A 82 4.49 -26.14 -22.00
CA PRO A 82 4.08 -24.80 -22.45
C PRO A 82 3.35 -23.99 -21.38
N PHE A 83 2.59 -24.63 -20.50
CA PHE A 83 1.89 -23.96 -19.38
C PHE A 83 2.86 -23.20 -18.45
N PHE A 84 3.85 -23.89 -17.87
CA PHE A 84 4.82 -23.27 -16.96
C PHE A 84 5.73 -22.28 -17.69
N LEU A 85 6.06 -22.58 -18.94
CA LEU A 85 6.89 -21.69 -19.76
C LEU A 85 6.14 -20.40 -20.10
N ALA A 86 4.85 -20.47 -20.45
CA ALA A 86 4.02 -19.30 -20.71
C ALA A 86 3.89 -18.41 -19.47
N GLU A 87 3.72 -19.00 -18.28
CA GLU A 87 3.71 -18.26 -17.02
C GLU A 87 5.05 -17.54 -16.76
N LYS A 88 6.18 -18.25 -16.89
CA LYS A 88 7.52 -17.66 -16.76
C LYS A 88 7.75 -16.54 -17.79
N CYS A 89 7.33 -16.74 -19.04
CA CYS A 89 7.41 -15.73 -20.10
C CYS A 89 6.55 -14.50 -19.78
N HIS A 90 5.34 -14.69 -19.26
CA HIS A 90 4.46 -13.59 -18.87
C HIS A 90 5.08 -12.75 -17.74
N ILE A 91 5.67 -13.39 -16.73
CA ILE A 91 6.36 -12.70 -15.63
C ILE A 91 7.54 -11.87 -16.17
N LEU A 92 8.38 -12.45 -17.03
CA LEU A 92 9.51 -11.74 -17.64
C LEU A 92 9.06 -10.58 -18.52
N GLN A 93 7.98 -10.76 -19.28
CA GLN A 93 7.44 -9.72 -20.14
C GLN A 93 6.83 -8.58 -19.32
N SER A 94 6.14 -8.90 -18.22
CA SER A 94 5.68 -7.90 -17.25
C SER A 94 6.83 -7.08 -16.67
N MET A 95 7.90 -7.73 -16.23
CA MET A 95 9.09 -7.05 -15.72
C MET A 95 9.74 -6.15 -16.79
N ASN A 96 9.87 -6.64 -18.02
CA ASN A 96 10.39 -5.84 -19.13
C ASN A 96 9.54 -4.61 -19.41
N ASN A 97 8.21 -4.74 -19.40
CA ASN A 97 7.29 -3.61 -19.56
C ASN A 97 7.49 -2.56 -18.45
N HIS A 98 7.65 -3.00 -17.21
CA HIS A 98 7.94 -2.10 -16.08
C HIS A 98 9.28 -1.39 -16.25
N LEU A 99 10.34 -2.10 -16.66
CA LEU A 99 11.64 -1.49 -16.93
C LEU A 99 11.56 -0.46 -18.08
N GLU A 100 10.82 -0.77 -19.14
CA GLU A 100 10.62 0.16 -20.26
C GLU A 100 9.88 1.42 -19.81
N ALA A 101 8.87 1.30 -18.95
CA ALA A 101 8.16 2.43 -18.36
C ALA A 101 9.10 3.31 -17.51
N VAL A 102 9.94 2.69 -16.66
CA VAL A 102 10.94 3.41 -15.86
C VAL A 102 11.94 4.16 -16.75
N LEU A 103 12.39 3.55 -17.84
CA LEU A 103 13.29 4.20 -18.80
C LEU A 103 12.63 5.38 -19.51
N LYS A 104 11.35 5.25 -19.90
CA LYS A 104 10.56 6.36 -20.47
C LYS A 104 10.43 7.53 -19.50
N GLU A 105 10.11 7.26 -18.24
CA GLU A 105 10.02 8.30 -17.21
C GLU A 105 11.37 8.94 -16.91
N LYS A 106 12.44 8.16 -16.80
CA LYS A 106 13.80 8.69 -16.65
C LYS A 106 14.17 9.63 -17.79
N ARG A 107 13.82 9.28 -19.04
CA ARG A 107 14.04 10.13 -20.22
C ARG A 107 13.20 11.39 -20.16
N SER A 108 11.91 11.29 -19.80
CA SER A 108 11.00 12.41 -19.61
C SER A 108 11.51 13.38 -18.54
N LEU A 109 11.92 12.86 -17.40
CA LEU A 109 12.50 13.64 -16.31
C LEU A 109 13.78 14.35 -16.75
N ARG A 110 14.69 13.65 -17.43
CA ARG A 110 15.90 14.27 -17.97
C ARG A 110 15.57 15.41 -18.93
N GLN A 111 14.58 15.25 -19.81
CA GLN A 111 14.14 16.33 -20.71
C GLN A 111 13.54 17.51 -19.94
N ARG A 112 12.77 17.26 -18.89
CA ARG A 112 12.21 18.30 -18.03
C ARG A 112 13.28 19.05 -17.23
N LEU A 113 14.32 18.36 -16.77
CA LEU A 113 15.44 18.95 -16.04
C LEU A 113 16.42 19.67 -16.98
N LEU A 114 16.59 19.17 -18.20
CA LEU A 114 17.35 19.86 -19.26
C LEU A 114 16.64 21.09 -19.78
N LYS A 115 15.31 21.19 -19.63
CA LYS A 115 14.58 22.43 -19.90
C LYS A 115 14.99 23.43 -18.82
N PRO A 116 15.79 24.46 -19.16
CA PRO A 116 16.32 25.33 -18.14
C PRO A 116 15.15 26.10 -17.50
N ILE A 117 15.11 26.11 -16.16
CA ILE A 117 14.08 26.79 -15.35
C ILE A 117 14.16 28.31 -15.51
N CYS A 118 15.31 28.79 -15.98
CA CYS A 118 15.52 30.13 -16.46
C CYS A 118 15.74 30.04 -17.97
N LEU A 119 15.13 30.93 -18.76
CA LEU A 119 15.63 31.14 -20.13
C LEU A 119 17.14 31.35 -20.02
N GLU A 120 17.94 30.45 -20.61
CA GLU A 120 19.39 30.46 -20.52
C GLU A 120 20.01 31.76 -21.04
N ASN A 121 19.25 32.58 -21.76
CA ASN A 121 19.47 34.00 -21.87
C ASN A 121 18.09 34.64 -21.95
N LEU A 122 17.73 35.52 -21.02
CA LEU A 122 16.84 36.60 -21.44
C LEU A 122 17.66 37.32 -22.53
N PRO A 123 17.20 37.40 -23.80
CA PRO A 123 17.94 38.10 -24.83
C PRO A 123 17.91 39.59 -24.47
N ILE A 124 18.80 39.99 -23.58
CA ILE A 124 19.02 41.37 -23.23
C ILE A 124 19.85 41.92 -24.38
N GLU A 125 19.29 42.90 -25.07
CA GLU A 125 20.00 43.62 -26.11
C GLU A 125 21.28 44.23 -25.53
N ALA A 126 22.38 44.21 -26.29
CA ALA A 126 23.72 44.60 -25.81
C ALA A 126 23.75 46.01 -25.19
N VAL A 127 22.86 46.90 -25.64
CA VAL A 127 22.68 48.26 -25.11
C VAL A 127 22.33 48.27 -23.62
N TYR A 128 21.61 47.25 -23.15
CA TYR A 128 21.14 47.17 -21.77
C TYR A 128 22.08 46.41 -20.82
N HIS A 129 23.14 45.78 -21.33
CA HIS A 129 24.07 44.98 -20.51
C HIS A 129 24.74 45.80 -19.41
N LYS A 130 25.19 47.03 -19.72
CA LYS A 130 25.81 47.91 -18.74
C LYS A 130 24.88 48.22 -17.55
N TYR A 131 23.59 48.46 -17.84
CA TYR A 131 22.59 48.72 -16.81
C TYR A 131 22.25 47.46 -16.01
N MET A 132 22.23 46.30 -16.67
CA MET A 132 21.95 45.02 -16.03
C MET A 132 23.06 44.58 -15.10
N VAL A 133 24.32 44.75 -15.49
CA VAL A 133 25.48 44.50 -14.62
C VAL A 133 25.41 45.40 -13.39
N HIS A 134 25.13 46.69 -13.57
CA HIS A 134 25.00 47.62 -12.45
C HIS A 134 23.80 47.29 -11.54
N LEU A 135 22.67 46.83 -12.10
CA LEU A 135 21.52 46.39 -11.31
C LEU A 135 21.82 45.12 -10.52
N LEU A 136 22.49 44.16 -11.13
CA LEU A 136 22.91 42.92 -10.48
C LEU A 136 23.90 43.20 -9.36
N GLU A 137 24.88 44.09 -9.59
CA GLU A 137 25.83 44.53 -8.56
C GLU A 137 25.13 45.22 -7.38
N LEU A 138 24.16 46.11 -7.65
CA LEU A 138 23.32 46.72 -6.61
C LEU A 138 22.50 45.67 -5.85
N ALA A 139 21.91 44.70 -6.55
CA ALA A 139 21.10 43.66 -5.95
C ALA A 139 21.93 42.73 -5.05
N VAL A 140 23.12 42.32 -5.51
CA VAL A 140 24.05 41.51 -4.71
C VAL A 140 24.51 42.27 -3.48
N ASN A 141 24.93 43.53 -3.63
CA ASN A 141 25.32 44.39 -2.51
C ASN A 141 24.17 44.62 -1.52
N PHE A 142 22.93 44.75 -2.01
CA PHE A 142 21.76 44.89 -1.16
C PHE A 142 21.49 43.60 -0.37
N ILE A 143 21.52 42.43 -1.00
CA ILE A 143 21.32 41.14 -0.34
C ILE A 143 22.39 40.90 0.73
N GLU A 144 23.65 41.18 0.43
CA GLU A 144 24.76 41.03 1.37
C GLU A 144 24.59 41.92 2.61
N LYS A 145 24.09 43.15 2.43
CA LYS A 145 23.89 44.11 3.52
C LYS A 145 22.51 44.02 4.18
N LEU A 146 21.58 43.26 3.62
CA LEU A 146 20.21 43.17 4.14
C LEU A 146 20.20 42.58 5.55
N GLU A 147 20.95 41.50 5.77
CA GLU A 147 21.02 40.84 7.07
C GLU A 147 21.60 41.78 8.14
N SER A 148 22.67 42.52 7.82
CA SER A 148 23.25 43.49 8.76
C SER A 148 22.31 44.68 9.00
N HIS A 149 21.60 45.17 7.98
CA HIS A 149 20.57 46.19 8.16
C HIS A 149 19.42 45.70 9.05
N LEU A 150 18.92 44.48 8.84
CA LEU A 150 17.87 43.89 9.69
C LEU A 150 18.34 43.67 11.12
N GLU A 151 19.59 43.23 11.30
CA GLU A 151 20.20 43.04 12.60
C GLU A 151 20.37 44.39 13.32
N THR A 152 20.75 45.47 12.62
CA THR A 152 20.79 46.82 13.22
C THR A 152 19.41 47.31 13.64
N ILE A 153 18.36 47.04 12.87
CA ILE A 153 16.97 47.38 13.20
C ILE A 153 16.49 46.58 14.42
N ARG A 154 16.81 45.28 14.47
CA ARG A 154 16.45 44.40 15.60
C ARG A 154 17.17 44.78 16.89
N ASN A 155 18.41 45.24 16.76
CA ASN A 155 19.26 45.65 17.89
C ASN A 155 19.10 47.12 18.28
N ILE A 156 18.14 47.87 17.72
CA ILE A 156 17.81 49.22 18.20
C ILE A 156 17.38 49.09 19.67
N PRO A 157 18.22 49.52 20.63
CA PRO A 157 17.91 49.35 22.03
C PRO A 157 16.69 50.22 22.34
N HIS A 158 15.74 49.66 23.08
CA HIS A 158 14.56 50.35 23.62
C HIS A 158 13.36 50.56 22.69
N LEU A 159 13.31 50.06 21.44
CA LEU A 159 12.09 50.20 20.63
C LEU A 159 10.88 49.49 21.29
N ASP A 160 11.04 48.24 21.73
CA ASP A 160 9.98 47.48 22.42
C ASP A 160 9.59 48.12 23.76
N ALA A 161 10.58 48.60 24.53
CA ALA A 161 10.34 49.28 25.80
C ALA A 161 9.61 50.62 25.61
N ASN A 162 10.00 51.41 24.60
CA ASN A 162 9.37 52.69 24.28
C ASN A 162 7.96 52.48 23.73
N LEU A 163 7.72 51.44 22.93
CA LEU A 163 6.40 51.10 22.43
C LEU A 163 5.46 50.66 23.56
N LYS A 164 5.95 49.89 24.53
CA LYS A 164 5.21 49.56 25.77
C LYS A 164 4.93 50.78 26.64
N ASN A 165 5.87 51.72 26.73
CA ASN A 165 5.64 52.97 27.46
C ASN A 165 4.61 53.87 26.76
N LEU A 166 4.65 53.96 25.43
CA LEU A 166 3.66 54.69 24.63
C LEU A 166 2.27 54.06 24.71
N SER A 167 2.15 52.73 24.64
CA SER A 167 0.85 52.06 24.80
C SER A 167 0.26 52.28 26.20
N LYS A 168 1.10 52.27 27.24
CA LYS A 168 0.69 52.61 28.61
C LYS A 168 0.27 54.08 28.74
N ALA A 169 0.95 55.01 28.06
CA ALA A 169 0.58 56.42 28.04
C ALA A 169 -0.75 56.64 27.30
N LEU A 170 -0.96 55.94 26.17
CA LEU A 170 -2.21 55.97 25.41
C LEU A 170 -3.39 55.48 26.26
N ALA A 171 -3.25 54.34 26.94
CA ALA A 171 -4.30 53.83 27.82
C ALA A 171 -4.65 54.79 28.96
N LYS A 172 -3.65 55.49 29.52
CA LYS A 172 -3.90 56.54 30.53
C LYS A 172 -4.64 57.74 29.94
N MET A 173 -4.29 58.13 28.72
CA MET A 173 -4.96 59.23 28.02
C MET A 173 -6.42 58.87 27.71
N ASP A 174 -6.70 57.65 27.26
CA ASP A 174 -8.07 57.19 27.03
C ASP A 174 -8.91 57.26 28.32
N ILE A 175 -8.36 56.82 29.45
CA ILE A 175 -9.02 56.95 30.76
C ILE A 175 -9.31 58.43 31.07
N LEU A 176 -8.31 59.31 30.94
CA LEU A 176 -8.50 60.74 31.19
C LEU A 176 -9.55 61.35 30.26
N VAL A 177 -9.58 60.97 28.98
CA VAL A 177 -10.60 61.42 28.04
C VAL A 177 -11.99 61.01 28.53
N THR A 178 -12.16 59.74 28.92
CA THR A 178 -13.45 59.27 29.44
C THR A 178 -13.86 59.98 30.74
N GLU A 179 -12.93 60.23 31.66
CA GLU A 179 -13.19 60.98 32.89
C GLU A 179 -13.58 62.44 32.58
N THR A 180 -12.93 63.07 31.59
CA THR A 180 -13.27 64.44 31.18
C THR A 180 -14.62 64.53 30.47
N GLU A 181 -14.98 63.51 29.70
CA GLU A 181 -16.29 63.41 29.05
C GLU A 181 -17.40 63.25 30.10
N GLU A 182 -17.22 62.35 31.09
CA GLU A 182 -18.13 62.19 32.22
C GLU A 182 -18.26 63.48 33.04
N LEU A 183 -17.15 64.18 33.30
CA LEU A 183 -17.17 65.46 33.99
C LEU A 183 -17.96 66.52 33.21
N ALA A 184 -17.80 66.58 31.88
CA ALA A 184 -18.53 67.50 31.03
C ALA A 184 -20.04 67.22 31.05
N GLU A 185 -20.44 65.95 30.96
CA GLU A 185 -21.85 65.53 31.09
C GLU A 185 -22.43 65.92 32.46
N ASN A 186 -21.69 65.67 33.54
CA ASN A 186 -22.09 66.06 34.88
C ASN A 186 -22.31 67.58 34.98
N ILE A 187 -21.41 68.40 34.44
CA ILE A 187 -21.56 69.86 34.44
C ILE A 187 -22.80 70.30 33.66
N LEU A 188 -23.08 69.68 32.51
CA LEU A 188 -24.29 69.98 31.73
C LEU A 188 -25.56 69.64 32.53
N LYS A 189 -25.60 68.47 33.16
CA LYS A 189 -26.70 68.05 34.03
C LYS A 189 -26.90 69.00 35.21
N TRP A 190 -25.81 69.41 35.88
CA TRP A 190 -25.86 70.40 36.96
C TRP A 190 -26.40 71.76 36.47
N ARG A 191 -26.01 72.23 35.27
CA ARG A 191 -26.56 73.47 34.70
C ARG A 191 -28.05 73.36 34.39
N GLU A 192 -28.51 72.22 33.89
CA GLU A 192 -29.93 71.98 33.63
C GLU A 192 -30.73 72.05 34.92
N GLN A 193 -30.29 71.36 35.97
CA GLN A 193 -30.87 71.44 37.30
C GLN A 193 -30.88 72.87 37.85
N GLN A 194 -29.78 73.62 37.68
CA GLN A 194 -29.71 75.01 38.10
C GLN A 194 -30.71 75.90 37.34
N LYS A 195 -30.88 75.68 36.02
CA LYS A 195 -31.90 76.38 35.22
C LYS A 195 -33.30 76.05 35.72
N GLU A 196 -33.61 74.78 35.97
CA GLU A 196 -34.90 74.36 36.53
C GLU A 196 -35.18 75.05 37.86
N VAL A 197 -34.24 74.99 38.82
CA VAL A 197 -34.35 75.66 40.12
C VAL A 197 -34.50 77.17 39.96
N SER A 198 -33.70 77.81 39.10
CA SER A 198 -33.80 79.25 38.82
C SER A 198 -35.13 79.65 38.17
N SER A 199 -35.79 78.74 37.45
CA SER A 199 -37.12 78.95 36.87
C SER A 199 -38.24 78.69 37.88
N CYS A 200 -38.00 77.84 38.89
CA CYS A 200 -38.94 77.55 39.97
C CYS A 200 -38.93 78.63 41.05
N ILE A 201 -37.78 79.25 41.36
CA ILE A 201 -37.68 80.30 42.39
C ILE A 201 -38.64 81.48 42.12
N PRO A 202 -38.72 82.06 40.90
CA PRO A 202 -39.70 83.10 40.59
C PRO A 202 -41.15 82.61 40.65
N LYS A 203 -41.43 81.34 40.33
CA LYS A 203 -42.78 80.76 40.39
C LYS A 203 -43.25 80.59 41.83
N ILE A 204 -42.38 80.08 42.70
CA ILE A 204 -42.65 79.92 44.14
C ILE A 204 -42.80 81.30 44.81
N LEU A 205 -41.92 82.26 44.50
CA LEU A 205 -42.04 83.63 45.00
C LEU A 205 -43.26 84.37 44.44
N ALA A 206 -43.70 84.05 43.21
CA ALA A 206 -44.94 84.56 42.67
C ALA A 206 -46.14 83.94 43.40
N GLU A 207 -46.18 82.62 43.63
CA GLU A 207 -47.21 81.94 44.41
C GLU A 207 -47.27 82.45 45.87
N GLU A 208 -46.13 82.66 46.54
CA GLU A 208 -46.08 83.29 47.86
C GLU A 208 -46.53 84.75 47.82
N ASN A 209 -46.18 85.53 46.80
CA ASN A 209 -46.72 86.88 46.63
C ASN A 209 -48.21 86.91 46.27
N TYR A 210 -48.73 85.89 45.58
CA TYR A 210 -50.17 85.74 45.32
C TYR A 210 -50.92 85.39 46.61
N LEU A 211 -50.35 84.55 47.48
CA LEU A 211 -50.86 84.29 48.84
C LEU A 211 -50.80 85.54 49.72
N TYR A 212 -49.67 86.27 49.74
CA TYR A 212 -49.56 87.54 50.48
C TYR A 212 -50.46 88.65 49.93
N LYS A 213 -50.67 88.73 48.60
CA LYS A 213 -51.64 89.67 47.99
C LYS A 213 -53.08 89.29 48.30
N HIS A 214 -53.42 88.01 48.43
CA HIS A 214 -54.77 87.60 48.84
C HIS A 214 -55.00 87.83 50.34
N ASP A 215 -53.96 87.78 51.18
CA ASP A 215 -54.04 88.15 52.59
C ASP A 215 -54.04 89.68 52.84
N ILE A 216 -53.50 90.48 51.91
CA ILE A 216 -53.54 91.96 51.99
C ILE A 216 -54.77 92.57 51.27
N ILE A 217 -55.39 91.87 50.32
CA ILE A 217 -56.61 92.32 49.59
C ILE A 217 -57.90 91.73 50.19
N THR A 218 -57.83 90.90 51.24
CA THR A 218 -58.98 90.53 52.08
C THR A 218 -58.96 91.21 53.46
N SER A 219 -58.58 92.50 53.49
CA SER A 219 -59.07 93.44 54.52
C SER A 219 -60.00 94.48 53.87
N CYS A 220 -61.29 94.20 54.03
CA CYS A 220 -62.51 94.91 53.64
C CYS A 220 -62.47 96.43 53.36
N PRO A 221 -63.43 96.88 52.52
CA PRO A 221 -64.22 98.08 52.79
C PRO A 221 -65.70 97.74 53.09
N ASN A 222 -66.05 97.84 54.37
CA ASN A 222 -67.31 98.29 55.00
C ASN A 222 -68.69 97.99 54.35
N CYS A 223 -69.39 97.01 54.94
CA CYS A 223 -70.75 97.13 55.50
C CYS A 223 -70.85 96.23 56.72
#